data_AF-A0A976D3C1-F1
#
_entry.id   AF-A0A976D3C1-F1
#
_cell.length_a   1.000
_cell.length_b   1.000
_cell.length_c   1.000
_cell.angle_alpha   90.00
_cell.angle_beta   90.00
_cell.angle_gamma   90.00
#
_symmetry.space_group_name_H-M   'P 1'
#
loop_
_entity.id
_entity.type
_entity.pdbx_description
1 polymer ?
#
loop_
_entity_poly.entity_id
_entity_poly.type
_entity_poly.pdbx_seq_one_letter_code
_entity_poly.pdbx_strand_id
1 'polypeptide(L)'
;LLEKVEKVHQQNVETIRELLLDKLQTLLKDKASAGVSNNFGESLIGKGAKFNAKNLSVIDYQNVNPLGWTSDAKTDDQINTLLHNFNIRYNEELGRYKREKFNISIGDELPAGVLKLAKVYLAVKRKLKVGDKMAGRHGNKGIVAKIVRAEDMPFMEDGTPVDIVLNPLGVPSRMNLGQIYETILGWTGKVLGTRFATPIFDGASTDQIEQYCKDANIPRNGHTYLYDGETGERFHQKATVGVIYMIKLHHMVDDKMHARSIGPYSLITQQPLGGKAQFGGQRFGEMEVWALEAYGAANILQELLTLKSDDIFGRAKTYEAIVKGENIPKAGVPESFNVLVHELRGLGLDLKFD
;
A
#
# COMPACT_ATOMS: atom_id res chain seq x y z
N LEU A 1 5.50 26.07 13.84
CA LEU A 1 6.13 25.49 12.62
C LEU A 1 7.38 26.28 12.22
N LEU A 2 7.30 27.61 12.08
CA LEU A 2 8.45 28.46 11.76
C LEU A 2 9.62 28.33 12.76
N GLU A 3 9.35 28.38 14.07
CA GLU A 3 10.38 28.17 15.11
C GLU A 3 11.08 26.81 15.01
N LYS A 4 10.37 25.78 14.54
CA LYS A 4 10.94 24.44 14.37
C LYS A 4 11.89 24.42 13.18
N VAL A 5 11.51 25.04 12.06
CA VAL A 5 12.36 25.17 10.87
C VAL A 5 13.60 26.01 11.16
N GLU A 6 13.47 27.06 11.97
CA GLU A 6 14.59 27.90 12.41
C GLU A 6 15.57 27.13 13.30
N LYS A 7 15.07 26.37 14.28
CA LYS A 7 15.93 25.49 15.11
C LYS A 7 16.67 24.43 14.28
N VAL A 8 16.00 23.80 13.33
CA VAL A 8 16.63 22.80 12.44
C VAL A 8 17.70 23.45 11.55
N HIS A 9 17.45 24.67 11.06
CA HIS A 9 18.45 25.41 10.29
C HIS A 9 19.68 25.75 11.14
N GLN A 10 19.49 26.25 12.37
CA GLN A 10 20.58 26.55 13.29
C GLN A 10 21.43 25.31 13.58
N GLN A 11 20.80 24.17 13.90
CA GLN A 11 21.49 22.90 14.15
C GLN A 11 22.30 22.41 12.94
N ASN A 12 21.74 22.51 11.74
CA ASN A 12 22.44 22.10 10.53
C ASN A 12 23.63 23.01 10.20
N VAL A 13 23.45 24.32 10.38
CA VAL A 13 24.53 25.29 10.20
C VAL A 13 25.66 25.04 11.22
N GLU A 14 25.31 24.78 12.48
CA GLU A 14 26.26 24.39 13.53
C GLU A 14 27.00 23.12 13.16
N THR A 15 26.30 22.07 12.72
CA THR A 15 26.92 20.80 12.31
C THR A 15 27.89 20.98 11.15
N ILE A 16 27.52 21.78 10.13
CA ILE A 16 28.38 22.09 8.99
C ILE A 16 29.60 22.91 9.43
N ARG A 17 29.41 23.85 10.38
CA ARG A 17 30.49 24.66 10.96
C ARG A 17 31.44 23.82 11.80
N GLU A 18 30.94 22.90 12.62
CA GLU A 18 31.76 21.96 13.40
C GLU A 18 32.60 21.06 12.49
N LEU A 19 32.00 20.50 11.43
CA LEU A 19 32.71 19.68 10.45
C LEU A 19 33.79 20.48 9.71
N LEU A 20 33.52 21.75 9.41
CA LEU A 20 34.53 22.66 8.85
C LEU A 20 35.67 22.88 9.84
N LEU A 21 35.36 23.18 11.11
CA LEU A 21 36.35 23.45 12.15
C LEU A 21 37.26 22.25 12.41
N ASP A 22 36.72 21.03 12.46
CA ASP A 22 37.48 19.80 12.64
C ASP A 22 38.46 19.54 11.48
N LYS A 23 37.98 19.73 10.25
CA LYS A 23 38.82 19.61 9.04
C LYS A 23 39.88 20.70 8.97
N LEU A 24 39.55 21.94 9.34
CA LEU A 24 40.51 23.05 9.40
C LEU A 24 41.57 22.82 10.48
N GLN A 25 41.20 22.32 11.66
CA GLN A 25 42.15 21.97 12.73
C GLN A 25 43.12 20.87 12.30
N THR A 26 42.64 19.90 11.51
CA THR A 26 43.49 18.85 10.94
C THR A 26 44.48 19.40 9.91
N LEU A 27 44.03 20.27 9.00
CA LEU A 27 44.87 20.86 7.95
C LEU A 27 45.88 21.88 8.49
N LEU A 28 45.52 22.61 9.54
CA LEU A 28 46.32 23.70 10.13
C LEU A 28 47.22 23.23 11.28
N LYS A 29 47.26 21.93 11.57
CA LYS A 29 48.07 21.35 12.64
C LYS A 29 49.56 21.64 12.38
N ASP A 30 50.23 22.22 13.38
CA ASP A 30 51.65 22.58 13.36
C ASP A 30 52.08 23.66 12.34
N LYS A 31 51.13 24.38 11.73
CA LYS A 31 51.39 25.50 10.80
C LYS A 31 51.22 26.86 11.49
N ALA A 32 52.07 27.83 11.13
CA ALA A 32 51.96 29.22 11.58
C ALA A 32 51.15 30.06 10.58
N SER A 33 50.32 30.98 11.07
CA SER A 33 49.52 31.88 10.24
C SER A 33 50.41 32.80 9.40
N ALA A 34 50.17 32.85 8.08
CA ALA A 34 50.77 33.83 7.18
C ALA A 34 49.98 35.17 7.15
N GLY A 35 48.92 35.27 7.94
CA GLY A 35 48.03 36.43 8.06
C GLY A 35 46.69 36.17 7.36
N VAL A 36 45.66 35.79 8.11
CA VAL A 36 44.31 35.57 7.55
C VAL A 36 43.57 36.91 7.52
N SER A 37 43.04 37.29 6.36
CA SER A 37 42.20 38.47 6.20
C SER A 37 40.78 38.10 5.76
N ASN A 38 39.83 38.99 6.01
CA ASN A 38 38.53 38.90 5.36
C ASN A 38 38.61 39.42 3.91
N ASN A 39 37.53 39.25 3.15
CA ASN A 39 37.40 39.74 1.78
C ASN A 39 37.45 41.28 1.68
N PHE A 40 37.33 41.99 2.81
CA PHE A 40 37.42 43.44 2.92
C PHE A 40 38.81 43.94 3.34
N GLY A 41 39.80 43.04 3.50
CA GLY A 41 41.19 43.37 3.82
C GLY A 41 41.49 43.57 5.31
N GLU A 42 40.52 43.35 6.21
CA GLU A 42 40.75 43.39 7.66
C GLU A 42 41.43 42.11 8.13
N SER A 43 42.42 42.23 9.01
CA SER A 43 43.17 41.10 9.54
C SER A 43 42.38 40.39 10.64
N LEU A 44 42.03 39.13 10.40
CA LEU A 44 41.32 38.25 11.35
C LEU A 44 42.31 37.50 12.24
N ILE A 45 43.44 37.05 11.68
CA ILE A 45 44.53 36.41 12.43
C ILE A 45 45.84 37.04 11.98
N GLY A 46 46.61 37.57 12.93
CA GLY A 46 47.92 38.18 12.68
C GLY A 46 48.97 37.17 12.17
N LYS A 47 49.99 37.69 11.47
CA LYS A 47 51.12 36.89 10.98
C LYS A 47 51.91 36.30 12.16
N GLY A 48 52.23 35.02 12.09
CA GLY A 48 52.98 34.29 13.13
C GLY A 48 52.14 33.73 14.28
N ALA A 49 50.83 33.98 14.32
CA ALA A 49 49.94 33.40 15.33
C ALA A 49 49.68 31.90 15.06
N LYS A 50 49.50 31.11 16.13
CA LYS A 50 49.06 29.72 16.03
C LYS A 50 47.55 29.63 15.85
N PHE A 51 47.10 28.67 15.04
CA PHE A 51 45.68 28.39 14.83
C PHE A 51 45.11 27.62 16.03
N ASN A 52 44.46 28.34 16.94
CA ASN A 52 43.76 27.75 18.09
C ASN A 52 42.26 27.65 17.82
N ALA A 53 41.58 26.67 18.43
CA ALA A 53 40.13 26.47 18.29
C ALA A 53 39.30 27.73 18.58
N LYS A 54 39.71 28.54 19.57
CA LYS A 54 39.08 29.83 19.90
C LYS A 54 39.21 30.89 18.79
N ASN A 55 40.33 30.91 18.06
CA ASN A 55 40.55 31.91 17.01
C ASN A 55 39.78 31.53 15.74
N LEU A 56 39.71 30.23 15.43
CA LEU A 56 38.96 29.70 14.30
C LEU A 56 37.45 29.83 14.51
N SER A 57 36.95 29.62 15.73
CA SER A 57 35.50 29.70 16.01
C SER A 57 34.92 31.11 15.82
N VAL A 58 35.73 32.18 15.89
CA VAL A 58 35.26 33.57 15.80
C VAL A 58 35.17 34.05 14.34
N ILE A 59 35.78 33.34 13.39
CA ILE A 59 35.81 33.74 11.98
C ILE A 59 34.44 33.57 11.34
N ASP A 60 34.03 34.58 10.57
CA ASP A 60 32.92 34.46 9.62
C ASP A 60 33.42 33.85 8.30
N TYR A 61 33.19 32.55 8.14
CA TYR A 61 33.64 31.77 6.99
C TYR A 61 32.91 32.09 5.68
N GLN A 62 31.85 32.91 5.71
CA GLN A 62 31.20 33.39 4.47
C GLN A 62 32.02 34.51 3.81
N ASN A 63 32.74 35.30 4.61
CA ASN A 63 33.40 36.51 4.18
C ASN A 63 34.94 36.45 4.34
N VAL A 64 35.49 35.26 4.57
CA VAL A 64 36.93 35.07 4.74
C VAL A 64 37.64 34.89 3.39
N ASN A 65 38.81 35.50 3.25
CA ASN A 65 39.64 35.29 2.05
C ASN A 65 40.23 33.87 2.11
N PRO A 66 40.00 33.01 1.11
CA PRO A 66 40.48 31.63 1.15
C PRO A 66 41.99 31.47 0.87
N LEU A 67 42.68 32.55 0.45
CA LEU A 67 44.08 32.50 0.00
C LEU A 67 45.06 32.99 1.07
N GLY A 68 46.25 32.38 1.13
CA GLY A 68 47.38 32.89 1.92
C GLY A 68 47.30 32.66 3.42
N TRP A 69 46.66 31.55 3.85
CA TRP A 69 46.53 31.23 5.27
C TRP A 69 47.85 30.73 5.87
N THR A 70 48.65 30.03 5.08
CA THR A 70 49.92 29.43 5.48
C THR A 70 51.03 29.79 4.48
N SER A 71 52.27 29.42 4.80
CA SER A 71 53.41 29.56 3.87
C SER A 71 53.55 28.39 2.88
N ASP A 72 52.63 27.43 2.90
CA ASP A 72 52.69 26.18 2.14
C ASP A 72 51.58 26.11 1.09
N ALA A 73 51.96 26.19 -0.19
CA ALA A 73 51.03 26.25 -1.32
C ALA A 73 50.08 25.04 -1.40
N LYS A 74 50.52 23.85 -0.97
CA LYS A 74 49.69 22.64 -1.01
C LYS A 74 48.59 22.67 0.04
N THR A 75 48.90 23.21 1.23
CA THR A 75 47.94 23.32 2.33
C THR A 75 46.91 24.42 2.04
N ASP A 76 47.35 25.54 1.45
CA ASP A 76 46.47 26.64 1.06
C ASP A 76 45.46 26.23 -0.05
N ASP A 77 45.85 25.42 -1.02
CA ASP A 77 44.93 24.89 -2.05
C ASP A 77 43.84 23.97 -1.45
N GLN A 78 44.22 23.15 -0.46
CA GLN A 78 43.28 22.30 0.29
C GLN A 78 42.32 23.12 1.16
N ILE A 79 42.80 24.20 1.78
CA ILE A 79 41.97 25.14 2.55
C ILE A 79 40.99 25.86 1.62
N ASN A 80 41.46 26.33 0.46
CA ASN A 80 40.60 26.97 -0.54
C ASN A 80 39.48 26.02 -1.01
N THR A 81 39.83 24.77 -1.34
CA THR A 81 38.86 23.73 -1.72
C THR A 81 37.88 23.43 -0.58
N LEU A 82 38.34 23.37 0.67
CA LEU A 82 37.50 23.12 1.84
C LEU A 82 36.51 24.26 2.08
N LEU A 83 36.96 25.51 2.00
CA LEU A 83 36.13 26.70 2.16
C LEU A 83 35.12 26.84 1.00
N HIS A 84 35.52 26.49 -0.22
CA HIS A 84 34.61 26.43 -1.37
C HIS A 84 33.48 25.40 -1.15
N ASN A 85 33.84 24.17 -0.73
CA ASN A 85 32.87 23.12 -0.42
C ASN A 85 31.94 23.49 0.75
N PHE A 86 32.46 24.16 1.78
CA PHE A 86 31.66 24.69 2.88
C PHE A 86 30.64 25.72 2.39
N ASN A 87 31.07 26.68 1.56
CA ASN A 87 30.18 27.70 1.01
C ASN A 87 29.07 27.09 0.15
N ILE A 88 29.36 26.07 -0.65
CA ILE A 88 28.33 25.32 -1.40
C ILE A 88 27.31 24.71 -0.44
N ARG A 89 27.77 23.94 0.56
CA ARG A 89 26.89 23.26 1.54
C ARG A 89 26.07 24.24 2.38
N TYR A 90 26.68 25.33 2.81
CA TYR A 90 26.01 26.37 3.56
C TYR A 90 24.91 27.05 2.71
N ASN A 91 25.20 27.36 1.45
CA ASN A 91 24.22 27.96 0.53
C ASN A 91 23.07 26.99 0.18
N GLU A 92 23.34 25.69 0.05
CA GLU A 92 22.31 24.66 -0.11
C GLU A 92 21.34 24.63 1.09
N GLU A 93 21.87 24.63 2.32
CA GLU A 93 21.08 24.67 3.55
C GLU A 93 20.29 25.97 3.70
N LEU A 94 20.92 27.11 3.40
CA LEU A 94 20.25 28.41 3.39
C LEU A 94 19.11 28.44 2.36
N GLY A 95 19.33 27.86 1.18
CA GLY A 95 18.33 27.72 0.13
C GLY A 95 17.18 26.78 0.53
N ARG A 96 17.45 25.70 1.27
CA ARG A 96 16.39 24.86 1.87
C ARG A 96 15.59 25.64 2.89
N TYR A 97 16.26 26.28 3.85
CA TYR A 97 15.62 27.06 4.91
C TYR A 97 14.72 28.16 4.35
N LYS A 98 15.21 28.94 3.38
CA LYS A 98 14.41 29.99 2.72
C LYS A 98 13.17 29.43 2.02
N ARG A 99 13.29 28.31 1.30
CA ARG A 99 12.15 27.64 0.64
C ARG A 99 11.11 27.13 1.64
N GLU A 100 11.54 26.44 2.69
CA GLU A 100 10.62 25.94 3.73
C GLU A 100 9.94 27.08 4.48
N LYS A 101 10.68 28.13 4.84
CA LYS A 101 10.14 29.33 5.48
C LYS A 101 9.11 30.02 4.59
N PHE A 102 9.41 30.15 3.30
CA PHE A 102 8.52 30.74 2.31
C PHE A 102 7.22 29.95 2.16
N ASN A 103 7.32 28.63 1.97
CA ASN A 103 6.15 27.75 1.85
C ASN A 103 5.26 27.81 3.09
N ILE A 104 5.83 27.81 4.30
CA ILE A 104 5.06 27.92 5.54
C ILE A 104 4.42 29.31 5.68
N SER A 105 5.09 30.37 5.21
CA SER A 105 4.61 31.75 5.33
C SER A 105 3.46 32.08 4.38
N ILE A 106 3.47 31.53 3.17
CA ILE A 106 2.40 31.70 2.18
C ILE A 106 1.21 30.81 2.52
N GLY A 107 1.47 29.63 3.08
CA GLY A 107 0.46 28.60 3.31
C GLY A 107 0.18 27.79 2.05
N ASP A 108 -0.79 26.89 2.16
CA ASP A 108 -1.20 26.02 1.05
C ASP A 108 -2.20 26.73 0.14
N GLU A 109 -2.12 26.46 -1.16
CA GLU A 109 -3.11 26.93 -2.12
C GLU A 109 -4.45 26.20 -1.90
N LEU A 110 -5.48 26.95 -1.53
CA LEU A 110 -6.83 26.42 -1.29
C LEU A 110 -7.73 26.68 -2.49
N PRO A 111 -8.63 25.74 -2.84
CA PRO A 111 -9.65 25.99 -3.85
C PRO A 111 -10.48 27.24 -3.51
N ALA A 112 -10.92 27.97 -4.53
CA ALA A 112 -11.75 29.16 -4.36
C ALA A 112 -12.99 28.85 -3.48
N GLY A 113 -13.21 29.67 -2.45
CA GLY A 113 -14.29 29.49 -1.46
C GLY A 113 -13.93 28.63 -0.24
N VAL A 114 -12.76 27.99 -0.19
CA VAL A 114 -12.30 27.22 0.98
C VAL A 114 -11.38 28.09 1.85
N LEU A 115 -11.81 28.39 3.07
CA LEU A 115 -11.02 29.22 4.00
C LEU A 115 -9.93 28.43 4.74
N LYS A 116 -10.21 27.17 5.11
CA LYS A 116 -9.27 26.29 5.83
C LYS A 116 -9.52 24.83 5.43
N LEU A 117 -8.46 24.03 5.36
CA LEU A 117 -8.52 22.61 5.07
C LEU A 117 -7.82 21.82 6.18
N ALA A 118 -8.51 20.84 6.75
CA ALA A 118 -7.93 19.89 7.70
C ALA A 118 -7.84 18.51 7.05
N LYS A 119 -6.63 17.94 7.00
CA LYS A 119 -6.38 16.57 6.53
C LYS A 119 -6.07 15.67 7.73
N VAL A 120 -6.86 14.63 7.94
CA VAL A 120 -6.65 13.63 9.00
C VAL A 120 -6.24 12.33 8.34
N TYR A 121 -5.08 11.80 8.73
CA TYR A 121 -4.57 10.52 8.24
C TYR A 121 -4.90 9.43 9.26
N LEU A 122 -5.60 8.38 8.82
CA LEU A 122 -5.92 7.22 9.64
C LEU A 122 -5.15 6.01 9.11
N ALA A 123 -4.36 5.37 9.98
CA ALA A 123 -3.67 4.12 9.66
C ALA A 123 -4.42 2.94 10.32
N VAL A 124 -4.73 1.91 9.54
CA VAL A 124 -5.42 0.70 10.02
C VAL A 124 -4.67 -0.53 9.57
N LYS A 125 -4.29 -1.40 10.52
CA LYS A 125 -3.69 -2.71 10.23
C LYS A 125 -4.79 -3.75 10.02
N ARG A 126 -4.97 -4.21 8.78
CA ARG A 126 -5.97 -5.24 8.43
C ARG A 126 -5.35 -6.64 8.50
N LYS A 127 -5.94 -7.54 9.31
CA LYS A 127 -5.55 -8.96 9.40
C LYS A 127 -6.14 -9.78 8.25
N LEU A 128 -5.65 -11.00 8.06
CA LEU A 128 -6.25 -11.98 7.13
C LEU A 128 -7.60 -12.45 7.66
N LYS A 129 -8.60 -12.53 6.79
CA LYS A 129 -9.95 -13.02 7.12
C LYS A 129 -10.41 -14.07 6.11
N VAL A 130 -11.40 -14.86 6.51
CA VAL A 130 -12.17 -15.72 5.60
C VAL A 130 -12.79 -14.84 4.51
N GLY A 131 -12.68 -15.26 3.25
CA GLY A 131 -13.11 -14.47 2.09
C GLY A 131 -12.03 -13.61 1.44
N ASP A 132 -10.87 -13.40 2.09
CA ASP A 132 -9.75 -12.69 1.48
C ASP A 132 -9.15 -13.51 0.32
N LYS A 133 -8.70 -12.82 -0.73
CA LYS A 133 -8.09 -13.46 -1.91
C LYS A 133 -6.58 -13.59 -1.74
N MET A 134 -6.08 -14.80 -1.91
CA MET A 134 -4.65 -15.16 -1.89
C MET A 134 -4.23 -15.69 -3.27
N ALA A 135 -2.93 -15.67 -3.55
CA ALA A 135 -2.35 -16.25 -4.76
C ALA A 135 -0.96 -16.80 -4.51
N GLY A 136 -0.59 -17.89 -5.18
CA GLY A 136 0.81 -18.27 -5.35
C GLY A 136 1.42 -17.64 -6.60
N ARG A 137 2.73 -17.85 -6.79
CA ARG A 137 3.49 -17.32 -7.93
C ARG A 137 3.14 -17.97 -9.27
N HIS A 138 2.59 -19.18 -9.23
CA HIS A 138 2.26 -20.01 -10.41
C HIS A 138 0.80 -19.83 -10.89
N GLY A 139 0.20 -18.65 -10.64
CA GLY A 139 -1.15 -18.33 -11.11
C GLY A 139 -2.29 -19.02 -10.33
N ASN A 140 -1.98 -19.77 -9.28
CA ASN A 140 -2.94 -20.41 -8.38
C ASN A 140 -3.57 -19.37 -7.44
N LYS A 141 -4.69 -18.78 -7.87
CA LYS A 141 -5.50 -17.85 -7.08
C LYS A 141 -6.56 -18.63 -6.29
N GLY A 142 -6.81 -18.22 -5.04
CA GLY A 142 -7.80 -18.82 -4.17
C GLY A 142 -8.40 -17.81 -3.19
N ILE A 143 -9.48 -18.22 -2.54
CA ILE A 143 -10.11 -17.47 -1.44
C ILE A 143 -9.87 -18.28 -0.16
N VAL A 144 -9.57 -17.60 0.95
CA VAL A 144 -9.47 -18.26 2.27
C VAL A 144 -10.84 -18.77 2.67
N ALA A 145 -11.02 -20.09 2.72
CA ALA A 145 -12.30 -20.73 3.03
C ALA A 145 -12.54 -20.87 4.54
N LYS A 146 -11.52 -21.29 5.30
CA LYS A 146 -11.61 -21.50 6.75
C LYS A 146 -10.25 -21.16 7.37
N ILE A 147 -10.28 -20.61 8.58
CA ILE A 147 -9.11 -20.47 9.46
C ILE A 147 -9.36 -21.42 10.62
N VAL A 148 -8.50 -22.41 10.77
CA VAL A 148 -8.57 -23.42 11.83
C VAL A 148 -7.45 -23.21 12.83
N ARG A 149 -7.55 -23.88 13.97
CA ARG A 149 -6.51 -23.84 15.00
C ARG A 149 -5.37 -24.77 14.60
N ALA A 150 -4.20 -24.56 15.20
CA ALA A 150 -3.00 -25.33 14.84
C ALA A 150 -3.15 -26.83 15.18
N GLU A 151 -3.87 -27.14 16.25
CA GLU A 151 -4.14 -28.52 16.68
C GLU A 151 -5.06 -29.30 15.71
N ASP A 152 -5.91 -28.60 14.95
CA ASP A 152 -6.83 -29.23 14.00
C ASP A 152 -6.15 -29.44 12.62
N MET A 153 -4.91 -28.97 12.44
CA MET A 153 -4.20 -29.08 11.15
C MET A 153 -3.47 -30.42 11.03
N PRO A 154 -3.39 -30.99 9.81
CA PRO A 154 -2.52 -32.13 9.56
C PRO A 154 -1.07 -31.85 9.96
N PHE A 155 -0.41 -32.82 10.57
CA PHE A 155 0.95 -32.68 11.07
C PHE A 155 1.87 -33.80 10.58
N MET A 156 3.18 -33.50 10.53
CA MET A 156 4.23 -34.44 10.14
C MET A 156 4.65 -35.34 11.32
N GLU A 157 5.47 -36.36 11.07
CA GLU A 157 5.96 -37.30 12.12
C GLU A 157 6.71 -36.60 13.27
N ASP A 158 7.29 -35.42 13.02
CA ASP A 158 7.97 -34.59 14.01
C ASP A 158 7.01 -33.74 14.87
N GLY A 159 5.69 -33.83 14.62
CA GLY A 159 4.66 -33.04 15.30
C GLY A 159 4.43 -31.65 14.70
N THR A 160 5.16 -31.27 13.63
CA THR A 160 5.01 -29.95 13.02
C THR A 160 3.71 -29.89 12.20
N PRO A 161 2.74 -29.00 12.53
CA PRO A 161 1.54 -28.82 11.74
C PRO A 161 1.82 -28.07 10.44
N VAL A 162 1.04 -28.35 9.40
CA VAL A 162 1.11 -27.58 8.15
C VAL A 162 0.36 -26.26 8.27
N ASP A 163 0.80 -25.22 7.55
CA ASP A 163 0.17 -23.89 7.59
C ASP A 163 -1.01 -23.74 6.62
N ILE A 164 -0.91 -24.32 5.43
CA ILE A 164 -1.88 -24.18 4.34
C ILE A 164 -2.08 -25.52 3.64
N VAL A 165 -3.34 -25.92 3.47
CA VAL A 165 -3.74 -27.08 2.65
C VAL A 165 -4.25 -26.59 1.30
N LEU A 166 -3.65 -27.09 0.22
CA LEU A 166 -4.03 -26.75 -1.16
C LEU A 166 -4.69 -27.94 -1.85
N ASN A 167 -5.67 -27.66 -2.71
CA ASN A 167 -6.35 -28.69 -3.49
C ASN A 167 -5.47 -29.17 -4.67
N PRO A 168 -5.13 -30.47 -4.76
CA PRO A 168 -4.26 -31.00 -5.82
C PRO A 168 -4.92 -31.03 -7.20
N LEU A 169 -6.26 -31.02 -7.28
CA LEU A 169 -6.99 -31.16 -8.55
C LEU A 169 -6.74 -30.01 -9.54
N GLY A 170 -6.35 -28.84 -9.03
CA GLY A 170 -6.04 -27.68 -9.86
C GLY A 170 -4.75 -27.83 -10.67
N VAL A 171 -3.82 -28.69 -10.23
CA VAL A 171 -2.52 -28.86 -10.89
C VAL A 171 -2.62 -29.55 -12.25
N PRO A 172 -3.24 -30.75 -12.38
CA PRO A 172 -3.35 -31.41 -13.67
C PRO A 172 -4.22 -30.62 -14.66
N SER A 173 -5.28 -29.96 -14.17
CA SER A 173 -6.17 -29.17 -15.02
C SER A 173 -5.51 -27.91 -15.60
N ARG A 174 -4.59 -27.27 -14.86
CA ARG A 174 -3.94 -26.01 -15.28
C ARG A 174 -2.49 -26.18 -15.74
N MET A 175 -1.94 -27.39 -15.62
CA MET A 175 -0.57 -27.76 -16.00
C MET A 175 0.52 -26.89 -15.36
N ASN A 176 0.28 -26.35 -14.17
CA ASN A 176 1.25 -25.51 -13.44
C ASN A 176 2.11 -26.33 -12.46
N LEU A 177 2.85 -27.30 -13.00
CA LEU A 177 3.72 -28.23 -12.25
C LEU A 177 4.83 -27.52 -11.47
N GLY A 178 5.26 -26.33 -11.92
CA GLY A 178 6.29 -25.53 -11.26
C GLY A 178 6.03 -25.28 -9.77
N GLN A 179 4.76 -25.21 -9.35
CA GLN A 179 4.41 -25.00 -7.94
C GLN A 179 4.84 -26.18 -7.04
N ILE A 180 4.85 -27.40 -7.58
CA ILE A 180 5.26 -28.60 -6.85
C ILE A 180 6.78 -28.55 -6.67
N TYR A 181 7.52 -28.24 -7.73
CA TYR A 181 8.98 -28.09 -7.66
C TYR A 181 9.40 -26.94 -6.74
N GLU A 182 8.71 -25.80 -6.78
CA GLU A 182 8.91 -24.69 -5.83
C GLU A 182 8.72 -25.17 -4.38
N THR A 183 7.64 -25.91 -4.12
CA THR A 183 7.29 -26.43 -2.79
C THR A 183 8.40 -27.35 -2.24
N ILE A 184 8.90 -28.26 -3.08
CA ILE A 184 9.97 -29.20 -2.72
C ILE A 184 11.26 -28.43 -2.45
N LEU A 185 11.71 -27.61 -3.40
CA LEU A 185 12.98 -26.88 -3.29
C LEU A 185 12.97 -25.87 -2.14
N GLY A 186 11.81 -25.26 -1.85
CA GLY A 186 11.63 -24.39 -0.69
C GLY A 186 11.78 -25.13 0.63
N TRP A 187 11.31 -26.37 0.73
CA TRP A 187 11.53 -27.20 1.91
C TRP A 187 13.02 -27.54 2.07
N THR A 188 13.66 -27.97 0.97
CA THR A 188 15.09 -28.25 0.95
C THR A 188 15.93 -27.06 1.41
N GLY A 189 15.62 -25.86 0.90
CA GLY A 189 16.34 -24.63 1.26
C GLY A 189 16.15 -24.25 2.72
N LYS A 190 14.96 -24.51 3.29
CA LYS A 190 14.68 -24.30 4.72
C LYS A 190 15.54 -25.21 5.61
N VAL A 191 15.71 -26.48 5.23
CA VAL A 191 16.50 -27.45 6.01
C VAL A 191 17.99 -27.18 5.89
N LEU A 192 18.49 -26.88 4.69
CA LEU A 192 19.90 -26.57 4.45
C LEU A 192 20.31 -25.16 4.92
N GLY A 193 19.35 -24.29 5.21
CA GLY A 193 19.61 -22.88 5.51
C GLY A 193 20.11 -22.08 4.30
N THR A 194 19.82 -22.54 3.08
CA THR A 194 20.28 -21.94 1.84
C THR A 194 19.15 -21.28 1.05
N ARG A 195 19.50 -20.31 0.21
CA ARG A 195 18.57 -19.66 -0.72
C ARG A 195 18.90 -20.09 -2.14
N PHE A 196 17.90 -20.59 -2.84
CA PHE A 196 18.02 -20.96 -4.24
C PHE A 196 17.63 -19.80 -5.17
N ALA A 197 18.38 -19.64 -6.24
CA ALA A 197 18.03 -18.77 -7.36
C ALA A 197 17.97 -19.64 -8.62
N THR A 198 16.79 -19.76 -9.22
CA THR A 198 16.57 -20.51 -10.46
C THR A 198 16.25 -19.54 -11.59
N PRO A 199 17.09 -19.47 -12.64
CA PRO A 199 16.78 -18.69 -13.85
C PRO A 199 15.46 -19.13 -14.49
N ILE A 200 14.85 -18.23 -15.27
CA ILE A 200 13.50 -18.43 -15.84
C ILE A 200 13.49 -19.53 -16.91
N PHE A 201 14.55 -19.62 -17.73
CA PHE A 201 14.63 -20.56 -18.86
C PHE A 201 15.70 -21.65 -18.71
N ASP A 202 16.64 -21.47 -17.77
CA ASP A 202 17.71 -22.43 -17.47
C ASP A 202 17.66 -22.77 -15.97
N GLY A 203 16.56 -23.43 -15.59
CA GLY A 203 16.23 -23.73 -14.20
C GLY A 203 16.92 -24.99 -13.68
N ALA A 204 16.70 -25.28 -12.40
CA ALA A 204 17.20 -26.51 -11.79
C ALA A 204 16.58 -27.76 -12.47
N SER A 205 17.43 -28.74 -12.79
CA SER A 205 16.97 -30.03 -13.31
C SER A 205 16.35 -30.88 -12.19
N THR A 206 15.53 -31.87 -12.55
CA THR A 206 14.93 -32.79 -11.58
C THR A 206 15.98 -33.56 -10.78
N ASP A 207 17.09 -33.92 -11.42
CA ASP A 207 18.18 -34.66 -10.79
C ASP A 207 18.93 -33.79 -9.78
N GLN A 208 19.12 -32.50 -10.09
CA GLN A 208 19.70 -31.53 -9.14
C GLN A 208 18.78 -31.36 -7.93
N ILE A 209 17.47 -31.20 -8.14
CA ILE A 209 16.51 -31.08 -7.04
C ILE A 209 16.54 -32.34 -6.17
N GLU A 210 16.57 -33.53 -6.78
CA GLU A 210 16.65 -34.79 -6.04
C GLU A 210 17.95 -34.91 -5.24
N GLN A 211 19.08 -34.47 -5.79
CA GLN A 211 20.35 -34.44 -5.07
C GLN A 211 20.28 -33.54 -3.85
N TYR A 212 19.77 -32.31 -4.00
CA TYR A 212 19.61 -31.40 -2.85
C TYR A 212 18.62 -31.95 -1.82
N CYS A 213 17.58 -32.68 -2.24
CA CYS A 213 16.66 -33.35 -1.30
C CYS A 213 17.40 -34.42 -0.46
N LYS A 214 18.29 -35.19 -1.09
CA LYS A 214 19.13 -36.18 -0.39
C LYS A 214 20.09 -35.51 0.59
N ASP A 215 20.74 -34.43 0.16
CA ASP A 215 21.66 -33.66 1.01
C ASP A 215 20.95 -33.06 2.24
N ALA A 216 19.68 -32.67 2.07
CA ALA A 216 18.83 -32.15 3.15
C ALA A 216 18.14 -33.25 3.99
N ASN A 217 18.36 -34.53 3.68
CA ASN A 217 17.70 -35.67 4.32
C ASN A 217 16.15 -35.57 4.31
N ILE A 218 15.57 -35.03 3.22
CA ILE A 218 14.11 -34.98 3.05
C ILE A 218 13.64 -36.10 2.09
N PRO A 219 12.38 -36.57 2.24
CA PRO A 219 11.83 -37.60 1.36
C PRO A 219 11.88 -37.20 -0.12
N ARG A 220 12.10 -38.18 -1.00
CA ARG A 220 12.08 -37.96 -2.46
C ARG A 220 10.76 -37.31 -2.88
N ASN A 221 10.85 -36.24 -3.66
CA ASN A 221 9.74 -35.40 -4.14
C ASN A 221 8.88 -34.77 -3.01
N GLY A 222 9.39 -34.69 -1.79
CA GLY A 222 8.65 -34.16 -0.64
C GLY A 222 7.42 -35.00 -0.25
N HIS A 223 7.34 -36.26 -0.68
CA HIS A 223 6.23 -37.15 -0.32
C HIS A 223 6.44 -37.73 1.07
N THR A 224 5.61 -37.31 2.02
CA THR A 224 5.62 -37.83 3.39
C THR A 224 4.23 -38.22 3.86
N TYR A 225 4.16 -39.02 4.92
CA TYR A 225 2.90 -39.27 5.61
C TYR A 225 2.56 -38.08 6.50
N LEU A 226 1.27 -37.77 6.55
CA LEU A 226 0.70 -36.83 7.49
C LEU A 226 -0.25 -37.58 8.43
N TYR A 227 -0.45 -37.01 9.61
CA TYR A 227 -1.44 -37.45 10.58
C TYR A 227 -2.54 -36.41 10.66
N ASP A 228 -3.77 -36.87 10.84
CA ASP A 228 -4.93 -36.02 11.02
C ASP A 228 -4.89 -35.36 12.40
N GLY A 229 -5.04 -34.04 12.46
CA GLY A 229 -5.03 -33.28 13.70
C GLY A 229 -6.24 -33.56 14.59
N GLU A 230 -7.38 -33.94 14.01
CA GLU A 230 -8.61 -34.19 14.77
C GLU A 230 -8.64 -35.59 15.39
N THR A 231 -8.18 -36.60 14.66
CA THR A 231 -8.23 -38.02 15.08
C THR A 231 -6.88 -38.57 15.56
N GLY A 232 -5.77 -37.98 15.14
CA GLY A 232 -4.42 -38.52 15.33
C GLY A 232 -4.07 -39.68 14.40
N GLU A 233 -5.00 -40.11 13.53
CA GLU A 233 -4.76 -41.23 12.62
C GLU A 233 -3.91 -40.82 11.42
N ARG A 234 -3.09 -41.76 10.92
CA ARG A 234 -2.25 -41.53 9.74
C ARG A 234 -3.08 -41.61 8.46
N PHE A 235 -2.90 -40.67 7.54
CA PHE A 235 -3.53 -40.77 6.21
C PHE A 235 -3.05 -41.99 5.42
N HIS A 236 -3.94 -42.54 4.60
CA HIS A 236 -3.66 -43.72 3.78
C HIS A 236 -2.58 -43.48 2.70
N GLN A 237 -2.58 -42.29 2.09
CA GLN A 237 -1.66 -41.93 1.00
C GLN A 237 -0.67 -40.86 1.47
N LYS A 238 0.54 -40.91 0.91
CA LYS A 238 1.54 -39.86 1.13
C LYS A 238 1.11 -38.57 0.44
N ALA A 239 1.28 -37.45 1.13
CA ALA A 239 1.04 -36.12 0.59
C ALA A 239 2.36 -35.44 0.23
N THR A 240 2.34 -34.54 -0.75
CA THR A 240 3.47 -33.65 -1.01
C THR A 240 3.43 -32.52 0.02
N VAL A 241 4.49 -32.42 0.82
CA VAL A 241 4.69 -31.34 1.79
C VAL A 241 5.87 -30.49 1.35
N GLY A 242 5.84 -29.20 1.68
CA GLY A 242 6.99 -28.34 1.54
C GLY A 242 6.66 -26.87 1.75
N VAL A 243 7.51 -25.98 1.23
CA VAL A 243 7.41 -24.54 1.47
C VAL A 243 7.21 -23.81 0.16
N ILE A 244 6.09 -23.11 0.03
CA ILE A 244 5.72 -22.34 -1.18
C ILE A 244 5.55 -20.86 -0.85
N TYR A 245 5.89 -19.98 -1.80
CA TYR A 245 5.72 -18.54 -1.61
C TYR A 245 4.28 -18.10 -1.92
N MET A 246 3.55 -17.70 -0.87
CA MET A 246 2.17 -17.23 -0.97
C MET A 246 2.07 -15.71 -0.82
N ILE A 247 1.18 -15.11 -1.62
CA ILE A 247 0.97 -13.66 -1.73
C ILE A 247 -0.48 -13.34 -1.35
N LYS A 248 -0.65 -12.30 -0.53
CA LYS A 248 -1.97 -11.71 -0.27
C LYS A 248 -2.30 -10.66 -1.33
N LEU A 249 -3.45 -10.80 -1.99
CA LEU A 249 -3.90 -9.81 -2.97
C LEU A 249 -4.67 -8.67 -2.29
N HIS A 250 -4.71 -7.52 -2.95
CA HIS A 250 -5.48 -6.35 -2.51
C HIS A 250 -7.02 -6.60 -2.46
N HIS A 251 -7.49 -7.73 -3.00
CA HIS A 251 -8.92 -8.07 -3.02
C HIS A 251 -9.39 -8.59 -1.66
N MET A 252 -9.64 -7.65 -0.74
CA MET A 252 -10.16 -7.91 0.61
C MET A 252 -11.67 -8.14 0.60
N VAL A 253 -12.16 -8.98 1.52
CA VAL A 253 -13.60 -9.23 1.67
C VAL A 253 -14.37 -8.00 2.17
N ASP A 254 -13.78 -7.27 3.13
CA ASP A 254 -14.39 -6.09 3.76
C ASP A 254 -14.73 -4.99 2.74
N ASP A 255 -13.94 -4.89 1.66
CA ASP A 255 -14.15 -3.89 0.61
C ASP A 255 -15.29 -4.31 -0.34
N LYS A 256 -15.61 -5.60 -0.44
CA LYS A 256 -16.63 -6.16 -1.34
C LYS A 256 -18.00 -6.33 -0.70
N MET A 257 -18.05 -6.69 0.57
CA MET A 257 -19.33 -6.85 1.27
C MET A 257 -20.05 -5.50 1.35
N HIS A 258 -21.30 -5.49 0.92
CA HIS A 258 -22.21 -4.34 0.98
C HIS A 258 -23.65 -4.85 0.95
N ALA A 259 -24.48 -4.30 1.83
CA ALA A 259 -25.90 -4.58 1.88
C ALA A 259 -26.66 -3.28 2.09
N ARG A 260 -27.89 -3.24 1.59
CA ARG A 260 -28.77 -2.08 1.65
C ARG A 260 -30.19 -2.54 1.88
N SER A 261 -30.89 -1.86 2.78
CA SER A 261 -32.36 -1.89 2.89
C SER A 261 -32.97 -0.68 2.18
N ILE A 262 -32.75 0.51 2.73
CA ILE A 262 -33.20 1.81 2.20
C ILE A 262 -31.98 2.72 2.05
N GLY A 263 -32.02 3.69 1.13
CA GLY A 263 -30.94 4.65 0.94
C GLY A 263 -31.33 5.76 -0.03
N PRO A 264 -30.37 6.48 -0.62
CA PRO A 264 -30.66 7.58 -1.54
C PRO A 264 -31.19 7.10 -2.90
N TYR A 265 -32.02 7.93 -3.52
CA TYR A 265 -32.65 7.69 -4.82
C TYR A 265 -32.25 8.78 -5.81
N SER A 266 -32.30 8.45 -7.10
CA SER A 266 -32.12 9.39 -8.19
C SER A 266 -33.26 10.41 -8.21
N LEU A 267 -32.95 11.69 -8.45
CA LEU A 267 -33.97 12.73 -8.55
C LEU A 267 -34.87 12.57 -9.79
N ILE A 268 -34.33 12.01 -10.87
CA ILE A 268 -35.02 11.89 -12.16
C ILE A 268 -35.93 10.67 -12.16
N THR A 269 -35.35 9.47 -12.01
CA THR A 269 -36.08 8.21 -12.16
C THR A 269 -36.59 7.62 -10.84
N GLN A 270 -36.26 8.24 -9.70
CA GLN A 270 -36.61 7.74 -8.36
C GLN A 270 -36.10 6.32 -8.03
N GLN A 271 -35.18 5.80 -8.84
CA GLN A 271 -34.52 4.51 -8.63
C GLN A 271 -33.39 4.61 -7.59
N PRO A 272 -33.08 3.50 -6.87
CA PRO A 272 -31.94 3.47 -5.96
C PRO A 272 -30.63 3.83 -6.68
N LEU A 273 -29.79 4.66 -6.05
CA LEU A 273 -28.45 4.93 -6.60
C LEU A 273 -27.59 3.66 -6.68
N GLY A 274 -26.58 3.65 -7.54
CA GLY A 274 -25.64 2.55 -7.71
C GLY A 274 -24.36 2.69 -6.89
N GLY A 275 -23.75 1.57 -6.52
CA GLY A 275 -22.40 1.52 -5.94
C GLY A 275 -22.33 1.70 -4.42
N LYS A 276 -21.37 1.00 -3.80
CA LYS A 276 -21.17 0.96 -2.33
C LYS A 276 -20.97 2.34 -1.70
N ALA A 277 -20.23 3.23 -2.36
CA ALA A 277 -19.90 4.56 -1.84
C ALA A 277 -21.12 5.45 -1.59
N GLN A 278 -22.21 5.23 -2.31
CA GLN A 278 -23.45 6.00 -2.20
C GLN A 278 -24.54 5.23 -1.44
N PHE A 279 -24.19 4.17 -0.70
CA PHE A 279 -25.16 3.22 -0.17
C PHE A 279 -26.10 2.70 -1.27
N GLY A 280 -25.52 2.41 -2.44
CA GLY A 280 -26.27 2.02 -3.63
C GLY A 280 -26.88 0.62 -3.56
N GLY A 281 -27.93 0.40 -4.36
CA GLY A 281 -28.56 -0.90 -4.55
C GLY A 281 -27.80 -1.75 -5.57
N GLN A 282 -28.09 -3.05 -5.60
CA GLN A 282 -27.62 -3.92 -6.67
C GLN A 282 -28.52 -3.76 -7.89
N ARG A 283 -27.92 -3.79 -9.08
CA ARG A 283 -28.68 -3.75 -10.33
C ARG A 283 -29.34 -5.12 -10.54
N PHE A 284 -30.66 -5.13 -10.58
CA PHE A 284 -31.41 -6.26 -11.14
C PHE A 284 -31.48 -6.05 -12.65
N GLY A 285 -30.78 -6.90 -13.41
CA GLY A 285 -30.60 -6.74 -14.83
C GLY A 285 -31.66 -7.46 -15.66
N GLU A 286 -31.56 -7.28 -16.97
CA GLU A 286 -32.49 -7.85 -17.95
C GLU A 286 -32.45 -9.38 -17.96
N MET A 287 -31.26 -9.99 -17.85
CA MET A 287 -31.15 -11.45 -17.81
C MET A 287 -31.77 -12.05 -16.54
N GLU A 288 -31.72 -11.33 -15.41
CA GLU A 288 -32.41 -11.76 -14.19
C GLU A 288 -33.93 -11.63 -14.30
N VAL A 289 -34.43 -10.62 -15.02
CA VAL A 289 -35.87 -10.51 -15.36
C VAL A 289 -36.31 -11.70 -16.19
N TRP A 290 -35.62 -12.01 -17.29
CA TRP A 290 -35.94 -13.17 -18.14
C TRP A 290 -35.93 -14.49 -17.36
N ALA A 291 -34.99 -14.65 -16.43
CA ALA A 291 -34.96 -15.82 -15.57
C ALA A 291 -36.25 -15.95 -14.74
N LEU A 292 -36.73 -14.86 -14.12
CA LEU A 292 -37.98 -14.89 -13.34
C LEU A 292 -39.23 -15.08 -14.22
N GLU A 293 -39.24 -14.52 -15.43
CA GLU A 293 -40.30 -14.74 -16.40
C GLU A 293 -40.38 -16.20 -16.82
N ALA A 294 -39.23 -16.86 -17.07
CA ALA A 294 -39.17 -18.28 -17.40
C ALA A 294 -39.69 -19.17 -16.27
N TYR A 295 -39.52 -18.76 -15.00
CA TYR A 295 -40.13 -19.43 -13.85
C TYR A 295 -41.63 -19.14 -13.68
N GLY A 296 -42.20 -18.18 -14.43
CA GLY A 296 -43.58 -17.73 -14.26
C GLY A 296 -43.81 -16.95 -12.96
N ALA A 297 -42.75 -16.37 -12.38
CA ALA A 297 -42.79 -15.71 -11.06
C ALA A 297 -43.33 -14.26 -11.12
N ALA A 298 -44.54 -14.09 -11.65
CA ALA A 298 -45.12 -12.78 -11.95
C ALA A 298 -45.21 -11.84 -10.73
N ASN A 299 -45.65 -12.34 -9.57
CA ASN A 299 -45.78 -11.52 -8.36
C ASN A 299 -44.42 -11.02 -7.83
N ILE A 300 -43.39 -11.89 -7.86
CA ILE A 300 -42.03 -11.54 -7.43
C ILE A 300 -41.44 -10.49 -8.37
N LEU A 301 -41.61 -10.69 -9.67
CA LEU A 301 -41.11 -9.75 -10.68
C LEU A 301 -41.79 -8.39 -10.57
N GLN A 302 -43.12 -8.35 -10.39
CA GLN A 302 -43.87 -7.11 -10.18
C GLN A 302 -43.34 -6.36 -8.95
N GLU A 303 -43.16 -7.04 -7.82
CA GLU A 303 -42.64 -6.43 -6.58
C GLU A 303 -41.23 -5.84 -6.76
N LEU A 304 -40.33 -6.56 -7.45
CA LEU A 304 -38.97 -6.12 -7.72
C LEU A 304 -38.91 -4.87 -8.62
N LEU A 305 -39.73 -4.84 -9.67
CA LEU A 305 -39.73 -3.75 -10.65
C LEU A 305 -40.48 -2.49 -10.18
N THR A 306 -41.38 -2.62 -9.20
CA THR A 306 -42.23 -1.51 -8.73
C THR A 306 -41.90 -1.11 -7.28
N LEU A 307 -42.48 -1.81 -6.30
CA LEU A 307 -42.45 -1.49 -4.86
C LEU A 307 -41.03 -1.40 -4.29
N LYS A 308 -40.09 -2.19 -4.82
CA LYS A 308 -38.67 -2.20 -4.40
C LYS A 308 -37.77 -1.24 -5.18
N SER A 309 -38.29 -0.57 -6.21
CA SER A 309 -37.52 0.30 -7.10
C SER A 309 -38.05 1.74 -7.06
N ASP A 310 -38.93 2.11 -7.99
CA ASP A 310 -39.28 3.48 -8.36
C ASP A 310 -40.77 3.81 -8.20
N ASP A 311 -41.57 2.96 -7.56
CA ASP A 311 -42.89 3.34 -7.04
C ASP A 311 -42.74 4.13 -5.73
N ILE A 312 -42.77 5.47 -5.84
CA ILE A 312 -42.54 6.39 -4.72
C ILE A 312 -43.52 6.13 -3.56
N PHE A 313 -44.81 6.01 -3.88
CA PHE A 313 -45.87 5.84 -2.88
C PHE A 313 -45.94 4.39 -2.40
N GLY A 314 -45.83 3.42 -3.32
CA GLY A 314 -45.89 2.00 -3.02
C GLY A 314 -44.75 1.57 -2.10
N ARG A 315 -43.53 2.08 -2.29
CA ARG A 315 -42.38 1.76 -1.43
C ARG A 315 -42.57 2.22 0.02
N ALA A 316 -43.08 3.45 0.22
CA ALA A 316 -43.32 3.99 1.56
C ALA A 316 -44.40 3.18 2.30
N LYS A 317 -45.51 2.87 1.62
CA LYS A 317 -46.59 2.06 2.19
C LYS A 317 -46.16 0.61 2.45
N THR A 318 -45.34 0.04 1.57
CA THR A 318 -44.80 -1.32 1.74
C THR A 318 -43.94 -1.40 2.99
N TYR A 319 -43.08 -0.40 3.22
CA TYR A 319 -42.28 -0.34 4.44
C TYR A 319 -43.17 -0.24 5.70
N GLU A 320 -44.18 0.64 5.67
CA GLU A 320 -45.13 0.79 6.78
C GLU A 320 -45.91 -0.50 7.07
N ALA A 321 -46.40 -1.18 6.03
CA ALA A 321 -47.12 -2.44 6.14
C ALA A 321 -46.24 -3.54 6.76
N ILE A 322 -44.98 -3.67 6.31
CA ILE A 322 -44.03 -4.64 6.88
C ILE A 322 -43.78 -4.37 8.37
N VAL A 323 -43.63 -3.11 8.76
CA VAL A 323 -43.40 -2.73 10.16
C VAL A 323 -44.64 -3.01 11.03
N LYS A 324 -45.84 -2.82 10.49
CA LYS A 324 -47.11 -3.08 11.18
C LYS A 324 -47.55 -4.54 11.14
N GLY A 325 -46.91 -5.39 10.33
CA GLY A 325 -47.34 -6.77 10.09
C GLY A 325 -48.62 -6.87 9.24
N GLU A 326 -48.91 -5.85 8.43
CA GLU A 326 -50.03 -5.81 7.51
C GLU A 326 -49.64 -6.36 6.13
N ASN A 327 -50.64 -6.68 5.30
CA ASN A 327 -50.40 -7.15 3.94
C ASN A 327 -49.84 -6.03 3.05
N ILE A 328 -48.93 -6.42 2.15
CA ILE A 328 -48.30 -5.50 1.19
C ILE A 328 -49.37 -4.90 0.25
N PRO A 329 -49.35 -3.57 0.02
CA PRO A 329 -50.29 -2.91 -0.88
C PRO A 329 -50.08 -3.31 -2.35
N LYS A 330 -51.07 -3.03 -3.20
CA LYS A 330 -50.92 -3.20 -4.65
C LYS A 330 -49.89 -2.21 -5.22
N ALA A 331 -49.10 -2.70 -6.18
CA ALA A 331 -48.12 -1.91 -6.91
C ALA A 331 -48.77 -0.85 -7.82
N GLY A 332 -48.16 0.33 -7.90
CA GLY A 332 -48.49 1.38 -8.85
C GLY A 332 -47.66 1.34 -10.14
N VAL A 333 -47.75 2.42 -10.91
CA VAL A 333 -46.95 2.61 -12.13
C VAL A 333 -45.55 3.12 -11.75
N PRO A 334 -44.46 2.53 -12.31
CA PRO A 334 -43.09 3.01 -12.13
C PRO A 334 -42.90 4.48 -12.54
N GLU A 335 -42.12 5.24 -11.77
CA GLU A 335 -41.81 6.63 -12.13
C GLU A 335 -40.95 6.72 -13.40
N SER A 336 -40.10 5.73 -13.65
CA SER A 336 -39.32 5.66 -14.90
C SER A 336 -40.19 5.62 -16.16
N PHE A 337 -41.37 5.01 -16.09
CA PHE A 337 -42.33 5.03 -17.19
C PHE A 337 -42.94 6.42 -17.38
N ASN A 338 -43.28 7.12 -16.29
CA ASN A 338 -43.75 8.51 -16.37
C ASN A 338 -42.69 9.41 -17.00
N VAL A 339 -41.42 9.27 -16.62
CA VAL A 339 -40.31 10.04 -17.21
C VAL A 339 -40.24 9.80 -18.72
N LEU A 340 -40.29 8.54 -19.18
CA LEU A 340 -40.30 8.19 -20.60
C LEU A 340 -41.45 8.87 -21.37
N VAL A 341 -42.66 8.87 -20.80
CA VAL A 341 -43.82 9.52 -21.40
C VAL A 341 -43.62 11.03 -21.55
N HIS A 342 -43.04 11.68 -20.54
CA HIS A 342 -42.75 13.11 -20.58
C HIS A 342 -41.64 13.44 -21.60
N GLU A 343 -40.63 12.59 -21.73
CA GLU A 343 -39.58 12.73 -22.76
C GLU A 343 -40.16 12.63 -24.17
N LEU A 344 -41.02 11.64 -24.42
CA LEU A 344 -41.68 11.48 -25.73
C LEU A 344 -42.61 12.66 -26.05
N ARG A 345 -43.34 13.19 -25.06
CA ARG A 345 -44.13 14.42 -25.22
C ARG A 345 -43.26 15.66 -25.50
N GLY A 346 -42.06 15.71 -24.92
CA GLY A 346 -41.06 16.74 -25.22
C GLY A 346 -40.60 16.75 -26.68
N LEU A 347 -40.71 15.61 -27.37
CA LEU A 347 -40.45 15.49 -28.81
C LEU A 347 -41.67 15.87 -29.69
N GLY A 348 -42.78 16.29 -29.08
CA GLY A 348 -44.02 16.62 -29.78
C GLY A 348 -44.91 15.43 -30.12
N LEU A 349 -44.69 14.27 -29.50
CA LEU A 349 -45.55 13.09 -29.66
C LEU A 349 -46.67 13.09 -28.61
N ASP A 350 -47.93 13.01 -29.05
CA ASP A 350 -49.07 12.86 -28.14
C ASP A 350 -49.30 11.38 -27.80
N LEU A 351 -49.19 11.04 -26.52
CA LEU A 351 -49.37 9.69 -25.98
C LEU A 351 -50.60 9.66 -25.07
N LYS A 352 -51.54 8.78 -25.41
CA LYS A 352 -52.75 8.48 -24.63
C LYS A 352 -52.73 7.02 -24.22
N PHE A 353 -53.04 6.77 -22.96
CA PHE A 353 -53.20 5.43 -22.39
C PHE A 353 -54.67 5.26 -22.04
N ASP A 354 -55.25 4.13 -22.44
CA ASP A 354 -56.65 3.77 -22.18
C ASP A 354 -56.84 3.19 -20.77
#